data_AF-U1MKP7-F1
#
_entry.id   AF-U1MKP7-F1
#
_cell.length_a   1.000
_cell.length_b   1.000
_cell.length_c   1.000
_cell.angle_alpha   90.00
_cell.angle_beta   90.00
_cell.angle_gamma   90.00
#
_symmetry.space_group_name_H-M   'P 1'
#
loop_
_entity.id
_entity.type
_entity.pdbx_description
1 polymer ?
#
loop_
_entity_poly.entity_id
_entity_poly.type
_entity_poly.pdbx_seq_one_letter_code
_entity_poly.pdbx_strand_id
1 'polypeptide(L)'
;MSTGFLKAQTIPGVRAREQKIPRALHSHRSVNSTQILTVPGFGEMTNLQSPPFTLTLRISSAPDTIWRAVTHSVMTSSRGVLIEAASQYIRRERVYDISIVVHVKNSVNTPLNNNANAILKSLPINALHMRLIAFDFDGTLSDSEMTVLLGDRCGVANEMASITDRAMNDEISYAQSLRKRAALLEGLSHKEAHRAFDAVELRPGAGVLIDRLRDANHHVAIFTGGFERGVERALNKADTTVDTIVANRLPVSDGELTGTVDGPLIQGTKDDALLSLAAECDGSIDQTIAIGDGANDLPMLEAADLAVGFVPKDAVRPACDAVVASMDRLTRIFEGYNLL
;
A
#
# COMPACT_ATOMS: atom_id res chain seq x y z
N MET A 1 -4.96 14.85 -61.58
CA MET A 1 -3.58 15.41 -61.42
C MET A 1 -3.60 16.43 -60.28
N SER A 2 -2.42 16.89 -59.86
CA SER A 2 -2.14 17.86 -58.78
C SER A 2 -2.62 17.52 -57.35
N THR A 3 -1.66 17.09 -56.53
CA THR A 3 -1.71 17.16 -55.06
C THR A 3 -1.31 18.56 -54.57
N GLY A 4 -2.03 19.10 -53.58
CA GLY A 4 -1.64 20.32 -52.85
C GLY A 4 -1.08 19.97 -51.48
N PHE A 5 0.08 20.54 -51.12
CA PHE A 5 0.75 20.28 -49.84
C PHE A 5 0.25 21.22 -48.73
N LEU A 6 0.14 20.71 -47.50
CA LEU A 6 0.14 21.50 -46.27
C LEU A 6 1.46 21.28 -45.53
N LYS A 7 2.24 22.36 -45.36
CA LYS A 7 3.50 22.36 -44.61
C LYS A 7 3.22 22.41 -43.10
N ALA A 8 3.77 21.48 -42.33
CA ALA A 8 3.97 21.67 -40.90
C ALA A 8 5.19 22.59 -40.66
N GLN A 9 5.05 23.57 -39.77
CA GLN A 9 6.16 24.44 -39.37
C GLN A 9 7.01 23.76 -38.27
N THR A 10 8.33 23.80 -38.42
CA THR A 10 9.29 23.32 -37.43
C THR A 10 9.59 24.39 -36.38
N ILE A 11 9.47 24.05 -35.09
CA ILE A 11 9.99 24.87 -33.99
C ILE A 11 11.50 24.53 -33.81
N PRO A 12 12.41 25.52 -33.77
CA PRO A 12 13.85 25.25 -33.59
C PRO A 12 14.19 25.01 -32.11
N GLY A 13 15.01 23.99 -31.80
CA GLY A 13 15.67 23.91 -30.49
C GLY A 13 16.14 22.53 -30.01
N VAL A 14 15.42 21.45 -30.35
CA VAL A 14 15.69 20.13 -29.75
C VAL A 14 16.39 19.19 -30.74
N ARG A 15 17.67 18.88 -30.49
CA ARG A 15 18.37 17.78 -31.15
C ARG A 15 18.02 16.46 -30.46
N ALA A 16 17.09 15.70 -31.03
CA ALA A 16 16.93 14.29 -30.66
C ALA A 16 18.20 13.52 -31.09
N ARG A 17 18.76 12.70 -30.19
CA ARG A 17 19.76 11.68 -30.57
C ARG A 17 19.01 10.46 -31.11
N GLU A 18 18.98 10.32 -32.43
CA GLU A 18 18.52 9.08 -33.06
C GLU A 18 19.51 7.94 -32.77
N GLN A 19 19.08 6.91 -32.04
CA GLN A 19 19.70 5.59 -32.12
C GLN A 19 19.04 4.81 -33.26
N LYS A 20 19.85 4.29 -34.18
CA LYS A 20 19.37 3.52 -35.34
C LYS A 20 18.78 2.17 -34.90
N ILE A 21 17.50 1.97 -35.16
CA ILE A 21 16.85 0.66 -35.18
C ILE A 21 17.22 -0.04 -36.51
N PRO A 22 17.47 -1.37 -36.53
CA PRO A 22 17.72 -2.11 -37.77
C PRO A 22 16.56 -2.00 -38.76
N ARG A 23 16.87 -1.84 -40.06
CA ARG A 23 15.87 -1.77 -41.14
C ARG A 23 15.26 -3.15 -41.42
N ALA A 24 14.00 -3.33 -41.02
CA ALA A 24 13.06 -4.25 -41.66
C ALA A 24 11.63 -3.68 -41.54
N LEU A 25 10.73 -4.11 -42.43
CA LEU A 25 9.29 -3.77 -42.44
C LEU A 25 8.92 -2.29 -42.75
N HIS A 26 9.29 -1.85 -43.95
CA HIS A 26 8.45 -0.88 -44.69
C HIS A 26 7.61 -1.63 -45.73
N SER A 27 6.33 -1.84 -45.45
CA SER A 27 5.23 -1.72 -46.43
C SER A 27 3.87 -2.14 -45.83
N HIS A 28 2.96 -1.19 -45.62
CA HIS A 28 1.67 -1.17 -46.31
C HIS A 28 0.78 0.02 -45.92
N ARG A 29 -0.23 0.22 -46.79
CA ARG A 29 -1.11 1.36 -46.97
C ARG A 29 -1.89 1.82 -45.73
N SER A 30 -2.30 3.09 -45.80
CA SER A 30 -3.29 3.73 -44.92
C SER A 30 -4.57 2.92 -44.72
N VAL A 31 -5.03 2.83 -43.49
CA VAL A 31 -6.42 2.49 -43.11
C VAL A 31 -6.96 3.63 -42.25
N ASN A 32 -8.25 3.94 -42.43
CA ASN A 32 -8.90 5.13 -41.91
C ASN A 32 -9.34 5.02 -40.44
N SER A 33 -9.66 6.18 -39.86
CA SER A 33 -10.40 6.40 -38.60
C SER A 33 -9.82 5.74 -37.34
N THR A 34 -8.94 6.49 -36.65
CA THR A 34 -8.73 6.32 -35.21
C THR A 34 -10.03 6.66 -34.47
N GLN A 35 -10.52 5.74 -33.64
CA GLN A 35 -11.54 6.00 -32.62
C GLN A 35 -11.00 5.55 -31.26
N ILE A 36 -11.55 6.14 -30.20
CA ILE A 36 -11.01 6.11 -28.83
C ILE A 36 -12.23 6.00 -27.89
N LEU A 37 -12.15 5.21 -26.79
CA LEU A 37 -13.30 4.86 -25.93
C LEU A 37 -12.93 4.67 -24.43
N THR A 38 -13.45 5.51 -23.54
CA THR A 38 -13.01 5.59 -22.14
C THR A 38 -13.55 4.47 -21.21
N VAL A 39 -12.71 3.88 -20.35
CA VAL A 39 -13.11 3.07 -19.17
C VAL A 39 -12.82 3.91 -17.90
N PRO A 40 -13.66 3.87 -16.84
CA PRO A 40 -13.38 4.61 -15.60
C PRO A 40 -12.05 4.18 -14.98
N GLY A 41 -11.14 5.13 -14.75
CA GLY A 41 -9.76 4.87 -14.30
C GLY A 41 -8.75 4.51 -15.40
N PHE A 42 -9.20 4.10 -16.60
CA PHE A 42 -8.33 3.78 -17.74
C PHE A 42 -9.03 4.10 -19.08
N GLY A 43 -8.76 5.26 -19.67
CA GLY A 43 -9.32 5.54 -21.00
C GLY A 43 -8.68 4.70 -22.12
N GLU A 44 -9.44 4.13 -23.08
CA GLU A 44 -8.96 4.18 -24.48
C GLU A 44 -9.37 3.08 -25.53
N MET A 45 -10.28 2.13 -25.27
CA MET A 45 -10.41 0.85 -26.04
C MET A 45 -11.52 0.74 -27.13
N THR A 46 -11.18 0.67 -28.43
CA THR A 46 -12.13 0.36 -29.55
C THR A 46 -12.01 -1.04 -30.17
N ASN A 47 -13.03 -1.38 -30.99
CA ASN A 47 -13.34 -2.69 -31.61
C ASN A 47 -12.17 -3.40 -32.35
N LEU A 48 -11.77 -4.59 -31.88
CA LEU A 48 -10.68 -5.40 -32.43
C LEU A 48 -11.09 -6.24 -33.66
N GLN A 49 -11.09 -5.65 -34.86
CA GLN A 49 -11.65 -6.33 -36.04
C GLN A 49 -10.72 -7.29 -36.83
N SER A 50 -9.41 -7.31 -36.63
CA SER A 50 -8.50 -8.39 -37.12
C SER A 50 -7.09 -8.28 -36.53
N PRO A 51 -6.34 -9.39 -36.37
CA PRO A 51 -4.92 -9.36 -36.05
C PRO A 51 -4.04 -8.98 -37.27
N PRO A 52 -2.86 -8.37 -37.07
CA PRO A 52 -2.31 -7.92 -35.80
C PRO A 52 -2.99 -6.64 -35.29
N PHE A 53 -3.05 -6.48 -33.97
CA PHE A 53 -3.54 -5.27 -33.31
C PHE A 53 -2.49 -4.73 -32.33
N THR A 54 -2.57 -3.43 -32.04
CA THR A 54 -1.69 -2.75 -31.08
C THR A 54 -2.50 -2.34 -29.86
N LEU A 55 -2.01 -2.66 -28.67
CA LEU A 55 -2.52 -2.12 -27.41
C LEU A 55 -1.61 -0.96 -26.99
N THR A 56 -2.18 0.13 -26.49
CA THR A 56 -1.42 1.25 -25.93
C THR A 56 -1.87 1.51 -24.51
N LEU A 57 -0.95 1.40 -23.55
CA LEU A 57 -1.21 1.64 -22.14
C LEU A 57 -0.55 2.96 -21.74
N ARG A 58 -1.33 3.93 -21.26
CA ARG A 58 -0.81 5.19 -20.72
C ARG A 58 -0.72 5.04 -19.21
N ILE A 59 0.48 5.22 -18.64
CA ILE A 59 0.73 5.11 -17.20
C ILE A 59 1.22 6.47 -16.68
N SER A 60 0.40 7.12 -15.87
CA SER A 60 0.85 8.25 -15.04
C SER A 60 1.66 7.70 -13.86
N SER A 61 2.89 8.22 -13.71
CA SER A 61 3.98 7.76 -12.80
C SER A 61 4.47 6.31 -12.96
N ALA A 62 5.78 6.16 -13.13
CA ALA A 62 6.48 4.87 -13.09
C ALA A 62 7.98 5.07 -12.78
N PRO A 63 8.52 4.60 -11.63
CA PRO A 63 9.96 4.60 -11.39
C PRO A 63 10.72 3.65 -12.32
N ASP A 64 12.03 3.90 -12.52
CA ASP A 64 12.90 3.20 -13.49
C ASP A 64 12.98 1.66 -13.31
N THR A 65 12.56 1.14 -12.15
CA THR A 65 12.45 -0.29 -11.85
C THR A 65 11.37 -1.01 -12.69
N ILE A 66 10.25 -0.33 -12.97
CA ILE A 66 9.11 -0.89 -13.73
C ILE A 66 9.53 -1.31 -15.15
N TRP A 67 10.47 -0.57 -15.76
CA TRP A 67 10.99 -0.87 -17.09
C TRP A 67 11.60 -2.28 -17.22
N ARG A 68 12.31 -2.76 -16.18
CA ARG A 68 12.94 -4.09 -16.20
C ARG A 68 11.91 -5.22 -16.13
N ALA A 69 10.83 -5.03 -15.36
CA ALA A 69 9.76 -6.02 -15.23
C ALA A 69 8.94 -6.14 -16.53
N VAL A 70 8.53 -5.02 -17.12
CA VAL A 70 7.74 -5.01 -18.37
C VAL A 70 8.53 -5.59 -19.55
N THR A 71 9.85 -5.38 -19.62
CA THR A 71 10.69 -5.91 -20.70
C THR A 71 11.03 -7.40 -20.57
N HIS A 72 11.00 -7.99 -19.37
CA HIS A 72 11.27 -9.42 -19.16
C HIS A 72 10.03 -10.31 -19.14
N SER A 73 8.91 -9.84 -18.58
CA SER A 73 7.75 -10.71 -18.29
C SER A 73 6.91 -11.08 -19.52
N VAL A 74 6.99 -10.32 -20.61
CA VAL A 74 6.15 -10.48 -21.80
C VAL A 74 6.76 -11.48 -22.79
N MET A 75 7.10 -12.68 -22.30
CA MET A 75 7.58 -13.81 -23.12
C MET A 75 7.00 -15.17 -22.69
N THR A 76 5.93 -15.17 -21.88
CA THR A 76 5.27 -16.38 -21.39
C THR A 76 4.06 -16.76 -22.26
N SER A 77 4.18 -17.88 -22.97
CA SER A 77 3.13 -18.38 -23.84
C SER A 77 2.03 -19.09 -23.05
N SER A 78 0.86 -18.47 -22.95
CA SER A 78 -0.39 -19.19 -22.63
C SER A 78 -1.22 -19.37 -23.91
N ARG A 79 -1.53 -20.63 -24.24
CA ARG A 79 -2.41 -21.03 -25.36
C ARG A 79 -2.03 -20.49 -26.75
N GLY A 80 -0.74 -20.54 -27.10
CA GLY A 80 -0.25 -20.25 -28.45
C GLY A 80 -0.12 -18.76 -28.81
N VAL A 81 -0.58 -17.85 -27.93
CA VAL A 81 -0.35 -16.42 -28.09
C VAL A 81 1.14 -16.12 -27.88
N LEU A 82 1.78 -15.47 -28.85
CA LEU A 82 3.21 -15.19 -28.88
C LEU A 82 3.42 -13.67 -28.92
N ILE A 83 3.44 -13.06 -27.74
CA ILE A 83 3.45 -11.61 -27.55
C ILE A 83 4.84 -11.06 -27.87
N GLU A 84 4.99 -10.36 -29.00
CA GLU A 84 6.20 -9.60 -29.34
C GLU A 84 6.03 -8.14 -28.90
N ALA A 85 6.51 -7.80 -27.70
CA ALA A 85 6.43 -6.44 -27.18
C ALA A 85 7.49 -5.52 -27.83
N ALA A 86 7.02 -4.53 -28.60
CA ALA A 86 7.85 -3.44 -29.12
C ALA A 86 7.46 -2.11 -28.44
N SER A 87 8.32 -1.62 -27.54
CA SER A 87 8.11 -0.38 -26.79
C SER A 87 8.73 0.83 -27.50
N GLN A 88 7.99 1.95 -27.56
CA GLN A 88 8.53 3.25 -27.95
C GLN A 88 8.48 4.21 -26.76
N TYR A 89 9.60 4.90 -26.52
CA TYR A 89 9.78 5.84 -25.42
C TYR A 89 9.47 7.27 -25.87
N ILE A 90 8.49 7.93 -25.24
CA ILE A 90 8.23 9.36 -25.40
C ILE A 90 8.04 9.98 -24.01
N ARG A 91 9.11 10.57 -23.47
CA ARG A 91 9.05 11.35 -22.22
C ARG A 91 8.36 12.70 -22.47
N ARG A 92 7.22 12.92 -21.81
CA ARG A 92 6.59 14.25 -21.67
C ARG A 92 6.17 14.46 -20.23
N GLU A 93 6.68 15.54 -19.61
CA GLU A 93 6.11 16.17 -18.41
C GLU A 93 5.58 15.21 -17.32
N ARG A 94 6.43 14.26 -16.89
CA ARG A 94 6.18 13.27 -15.82
C ARG A 94 5.09 12.20 -16.10
N VAL A 95 4.56 12.10 -17.32
CA VAL A 95 3.67 11.01 -17.77
C VAL A 95 4.45 9.98 -18.61
N TYR A 96 4.17 8.69 -18.42
CA TYR A 96 4.84 7.58 -19.10
C TYR A 96 3.87 6.87 -20.07
N ASP A 97 3.98 7.15 -21.37
CA ASP A 97 3.24 6.42 -22.40
C ASP A 97 3.94 5.08 -22.70
N ILE A 98 3.34 3.95 -22.28
CA ILE A 98 3.85 2.58 -22.52
C ILE A 98 2.99 1.88 -23.58
N SER A 99 3.33 2.08 -24.85
CA SER A 99 2.75 1.28 -25.93
C SER A 99 3.22 -0.18 -25.85
N ILE A 100 2.29 -1.12 -25.61
CA ILE A 100 2.56 -2.57 -25.60
C ILE A 100 1.91 -3.20 -26.83
N VAL A 101 2.65 -3.28 -27.93
CA VAL A 101 2.19 -4.01 -29.12
C VAL A 101 2.02 -5.49 -28.75
N VAL A 102 0.83 -6.06 -28.96
CA VAL A 102 0.52 -7.47 -28.66
C VAL A 102 0.30 -8.22 -29.97
N HIS A 103 1.35 -8.83 -30.48
CA HIS A 103 1.21 -9.76 -31.59
C HIS A 103 0.53 -11.06 -31.12
N VAL A 104 -0.57 -11.44 -31.78
CA VAL A 104 -1.23 -12.73 -31.59
C VAL A 104 -0.96 -13.59 -32.82
N LYS A 105 0.01 -14.50 -32.73
CA LYS A 105 0.21 -15.55 -33.74
C LYS A 105 -0.80 -16.67 -33.45
N ASN A 106 -1.62 -17.00 -34.44
CA ASN A 106 -2.70 -18.03 -34.41
C ASN A 106 -3.85 -17.80 -33.42
N SER A 107 -4.89 -17.08 -33.86
CA SER A 107 -6.21 -17.10 -33.22
C SER A 107 -7.04 -18.33 -33.67
N VAL A 108 -7.09 -19.39 -32.85
CA VAL A 108 -8.05 -20.49 -33.07
C VAL A 108 -9.44 -20.04 -32.61
N ASN A 109 -10.22 -19.45 -33.53
CA ASN A 109 -11.68 -19.25 -33.52
C ASN A 109 -12.39 -18.94 -32.17
N THR A 110 -11.71 -18.26 -31.25
CA THR A 110 -12.24 -17.92 -29.91
C THR A 110 -12.46 -16.41 -29.84
N PRO A 111 -13.61 -15.91 -29.33
CA PRO A 111 -13.90 -14.47 -29.28
C PRO A 111 -12.81 -13.67 -28.56
N LEU A 112 -12.23 -12.69 -29.27
CA LEU A 112 -11.07 -11.90 -28.82
C LEU A 112 -11.27 -11.21 -27.46
N ASN A 113 -12.48 -10.79 -27.12
CA ASN A 113 -12.79 -10.12 -25.85
C ASN A 113 -12.44 -10.98 -24.61
N ASN A 114 -12.63 -12.30 -24.69
CA ASN A 114 -12.29 -13.20 -23.57
C ASN A 114 -10.77 -13.36 -23.44
N ASN A 115 -10.04 -13.34 -24.55
CA ASN A 115 -8.58 -13.41 -24.55
C ASN A 115 -7.95 -12.07 -24.12
N ALA A 116 -8.51 -10.92 -24.49
CA ALA A 116 -8.02 -9.61 -24.08
C ALA A 116 -8.11 -9.43 -22.55
N ASN A 117 -9.23 -9.81 -21.93
CA ASN A 117 -9.38 -9.79 -20.47
C ASN A 117 -8.44 -10.80 -19.77
N ALA A 118 -8.23 -11.99 -20.34
CA ALA A 118 -7.26 -12.95 -19.81
C ALA A 118 -5.82 -12.43 -19.92
N ILE A 119 -5.47 -11.77 -21.02
CA ILE A 119 -4.15 -11.16 -21.24
C ILE A 119 -3.95 -10.02 -20.25
N LEU A 120 -4.90 -9.09 -20.10
CA LEU A 120 -4.83 -7.98 -19.13
C LEU A 120 -4.68 -8.49 -17.68
N LYS A 121 -5.38 -9.56 -17.30
CA LYS A 121 -5.21 -10.22 -15.98
C LYS A 121 -3.88 -10.97 -15.84
N SER A 122 -3.22 -11.33 -16.93
CA SER A 122 -1.90 -11.99 -16.93
C SER A 122 -0.73 -11.00 -17.07
N LEU A 123 -1.00 -9.76 -17.49
CA LEU A 123 -0.03 -8.68 -17.43
C LEU A 123 0.13 -8.26 -15.96
N PRO A 124 1.36 -8.06 -15.46
CA PRO A 124 1.60 -7.71 -14.05
C PRO A 124 1.25 -6.25 -13.74
N ILE A 125 0.19 -5.69 -14.33
CA ILE A 125 -0.19 -4.27 -14.21
C ILE A 125 -0.72 -3.95 -12.80
N ASN A 126 -1.43 -4.88 -12.17
CA ASN A 126 -1.83 -4.72 -10.77
C ASN A 126 -0.63 -4.83 -9.80
N ALA A 127 0.45 -5.50 -10.21
CA ALA A 127 1.72 -5.57 -9.47
C ALA A 127 2.65 -4.35 -9.73
N LEU A 128 2.17 -3.29 -10.40
CA LEU A 128 2.93 -2.06 -10.63
C LEU A 128 2.76 -0.99 -9.54
N HIS A 129 1.80 -1.16 -8.62
CA HIS A 129 1.51 -0.18 -7.57
C HIS A 129 1.67 -0.81 -6.19
N MET A 130 2.88 -0.68 -5.63
CA MET A 130 3.08 -0.82 -4.19
C MET A 130 2.12 0.14 -3.49
N ARG A 131 1.33 -0.38 -2.55
CA ARG A 131 0.56 0.44 -1.59
C ARG A 131 1.28 0.44 -0.25
N LEU A 132 1.15 1.54 0.49
CA LEU A 132 1.48 1.60 1.90
C LEU A 132 0.24 1.17 2.69
N ILE A 133 0.35 0.11 3.49
CA ILE A 133 -0.77 -0.43 4.27
C ILE A 133 -0.42 -0.31 5.74
N ALA A 134 -1.03 0.68 6.39
CA ALA A 134 -0.80 1.04 7.79
C ALA A 134 -1.89 0.47 8.69
N PHE A 135 -1.47 -0.36 9.65
CA PHE A 135 -2.33 -0.94 10.67
C PHE A 135 -2.12 -0.25 12.02
N ASP A 136 -3.21 0.01 12.73
CA ASP A 136 -3.17 0.07 14.18
C ASP A 136 -2.81 -1.31 14.80
N PHE A 137 -2.32 -1.31 16.03
CA PHE A 137 -2.01 -2.52 16.78
C PHE A 137 -3.04 -2.87 17.87
N ASP A 138 -3.23 -1.98 18.85
CA ASP A 138 -3.96 -2.24 20.09
C ASP A 138 -5.48 -2.02 19.89
N GLY A 139 -6.22 -3.09 19.60
CA GLY A 139 -7.61 -3.05 19.14
C GLY A 139 -7.76 -3.59 17.72
N THR A 140 -6.79 -3.32 16.85
CA THR A 140 -6.79 -3.78 15.46
C THR A 140 -6.05 -5.10 15.24
N LEU A 141 -4.70 -5.14 15.29
CA LEU A 141 -3.92 -6.37 15.09
C LEU A 141 -3.86 -7.28 16.33
N SER A 142 -4.17 -6.75 17.51
CA SER A 142 -4.05 -7.40 18.83
C SER A 142 -5.28 -7.08 19.70
N ASP A 143 -5.73 -8.03 20.52
CA ASP A 143 -6.67 -7.79 21.64
C ASP A 143 -5.96 -7.40 22.94
N SER A 144 -4.63 -7.56 23.01
CA SER A 144 -3.83 -7.22 24.18
C SER A 144 -3.59 -5.71 24.27
N GLU A 145 -3.93 -5.10 25.41
CA GLU A 145 -3.54 -3.72 25.73
C GLU A 145 -2.22 -3.71 26.52
N MET A 146 -1.14 -3.25 25.89
CA MET A 146 0.20 -3.36 26.48
C MET A 146 0.37 -2.62 27.81
N THR A 147 -0.32 -1.48 27.99
CA THR A 147 -0.21 -0.70 29.24
C THR A 147 -0.82 -1.42 30.43
N VAL A 148 -1.94 -2.12 30.25
CA VAL A 148 -2.55 -2.95 31.30
C VAL A 148 -1.63 -4.11 31.67
N LEU A 149 -1.11 -4.84 30.67
CA LEU A 149 -0.18 -5.95 30.88
C LEU A 149 1.09 -5.56 31.66
N LEU A 150 1.57 -4.32 31.49
CA LEU A 150 2.68 -3.76 32.25
C LEU A 150 2.26 -3.35 33.67
N GLY A 151 1.13 -2.64 33.80
CA GLY A 151 0.59 -2.18 35.09
C GLY A 151 0.27 -3.33 36.05
N ASP A 152 -0.17 -4.48 35.53
CA ASP A 152 -0.39 -5.71 36.31
C ASP A 152 0.91 -6.27 36.93
N ARG A 153 2.10 -6.00 36.33
CA ARG A 153 3.39 -6.51 36.86
C ARG A 153 3.87 -5.75 38.10
N CYS A 154 3.53 -4.46 38.22
CA CYS A 154 3.87 -3.61 39.37
C CYS A 154 2.66 -3.28 40.27
N GLY A 155 1.46 -3.78 39.95
CA GLY A 155 0.27 -3.61 40.79
C GLY A 155 -0.41 -2.23 40.70
N VAL A 156 -0.16 -1.49 39.62
CA VAL A 156 -0.62 -0.10 39.40
C VAL A 156 -1.78 0.00 38.39
N ALA A 157 -2.43 -1.13 38.08
CA ALA A 157 -3.48 -1.19 37.06
C ALA A 157 -4.67 -0.26 37.35
N ASN A 158 -5.02 -0.07 38.64
CA ASN A 158 -6.10 0.84 39.05
C ASN A 158 -5.74 2.32 38.82
N GLU A 159 -4.52 2.71 39.17
CA GLU A 159 -3.99 4.05 38.93
C GLU A 159 -3.87 4.32 37.43
N MET A 160 -3.45 3.33 36.64
CA MET A 160 -3.44 3.44 35.18
C MET A 160 -4.83 3.63 34.59
N ALA A 161 -5.80 2.82 34.99
CA ALA A 161 -7.19 2.95 34.55
C ALA A 161 -7.73 4.36 34.86
N SER A 162 -7.50 4.86 36.08
CA SER A 162 -7.89 6.23 36.47
C SER A 162 -7.22 7.32 35.61
N ILE A 163 -5.99 7.12 35.14
CA ILE A 163 -5.34 8.07 34.21
C ILE A 163 -5.92 7.94 32.79
N THR A 164 -6.26 6.73 32.35
CA THR A 164 -6.90 6.48 31.04
C THR A 164 -8.31 7.10 30.99
N ASP A 165 -9.14 6.87 32.01
CA ASP A 165 -10.50 7.44 32.11
C ASP A 165 -10.49 8.97 31.97
N ARG A 166 -9.55 9.63 32.67
CA ARG A 166 -9.38 11.08 32.64
C ARG A 166 -8.93 11.60 31.28
N ALA A 167 -8.18 10.81 30.51
CA ALA A 167 -7.83 11.15 29.13
C ALA A 167 -9.01 10.96 28.17
N MET A 168 -9.82 9.93 28.38
CA MET A 168 -11.04 9.69 27.59
C MET A 168 -12.15 10.70 27.88
N ASN A 169 -12.12 11.35 29.05
CA ASN A 169 -13.01 12.46 29.43
C ASN A 169 -12.41 13.85 29.10
N ASP A 170 -11.37 13.92 28.26
CA ASP A 170 -10.67 15.16 27.85
C ASP A 170 -10.09 16.02 29.01
N GLU A 171 -9.95 15.48 30.23
CA GLU A 171 -9.37 16.22 31.37
C GLU A 171 -7.85 16.43 31.24
N ILE A 172 -7.18 15.52 30.53
CA ILE A 172 -5.74 15.54 30.28
C ILE A 172 -5.48 15.09 28.84
N SER A 173 -4.45 15.66 28.19
CA SER A 173 -4.14 15.24 26.82
C SER A 173 -3.56 13.82 26.77
N TYR A 174 -3.69 13.17 25.61
CA TYR A 174 -3.08 11.85 25.36
C TYR A 174 -1.59 11.80 25.78
N ALA A 175 -0.82 12.83 25.38
CA ALA A 175 0.60 12.96 25.70
C ALA A 175 0.89 13.17 27.20
N GLN A 176 -0.05 13.71 27.97
CA GLN A 176 0.03 13.80 29.42
C GLN A 176 -0.35 12.48 30.09
N SER A 177 -1.39 11.81 29.59
CA SER A 177 -1.83 10.49 30.07
C SER A 177 -0.75 9.43 29.87
N LEU A 178 -0.16 9.33 28.68
CA LEU A 178 0.89 8.36 28.40
C LEU A 178 2.12 8.57 29.28
N ARG A 179 2.57 9.82 29.48
CA ARG A 179 3.67 10.13 30.41
C ARG A 179 3.33 9.81 31.86
N LYS A 180 2.09 10.07 32.31
CA LYS A 180 1.64 9.73 33.67
C LYS A 180 1.57 8.21 33.88
N ARG A 181 1.09 7.45 32.89
CA ARG A 181 1.08 5.98 32.95
C ARG A 181 2.49 5.39 32.88
N ALA A 182 3.37 5.94 32.05
CA ALA A 182 4.79 5.55 32.01
C ALA A 182 5.48 5.76 33.37
N ALA A 183 5.21 6.87 34.06
CA ALA A 183 5.78 7.15 35.39
C ALA A 183 5.37 6.12 36.46
N LEU A 184 4.19 5.48 36.34
CA LEU A 184 3.78 4.38 37.23
C LEU A 184 4.57 3.07 36.99
N LEU A 185 5.36 3.00 35.91
CA LEU A 185 6.22 1.86 35.58
C LEU A 185 7.67 2.06 36.02
N GLU A 186 8.02 3.18 36.64
CA GLU A 186 9.38 3.43 37.14
C GLU A 186 9.83 2.32 38.12
N GLY A 187 11.04 1.80 37.93
CA GLY A 187 11.57 0.69 38.72
C GLY A 187 11.00 -0.70 38.37
N LEU A 188 10.07 -0.82 37.41
CA LEU A 188 9.67 -2.14 36.93
C LEU A 188 10.86 -2.79 36.21
N SER A 189 11.33 -3.92 36.73
CA SER A 189 12.49 -4.59 36.14
C SER A 189 12.26 -4.95 34.67
N HIS A 190 13.31 -4.82 33.86
CA HIS A 190 13.33 -5.13 32.44
C HIS A 190 12.82 -6.56 32.15
N LYS A 191 13.08 -7.49 33.07
CA LYS A 191 12.61 -8.88 33.01
C LYS A 191 11.09 -9.02 33.19
N GLU A 192 10.50 -8.25 34.09
CA GLU A 192 9.03 -8.25 34.28
C GLU A 192 8.31 -7.49 33.17
N ALA A 193 8.86 -6.36 32.72
CA ALA A 193 8.42 -5.70 31.50
C ALA A 193 8.49 -6.66 30.30
N HIS A 194 9.55 -7.48 30.21
CA HIS A 194 9.65 -8.50 29.16
C HIS A 194 8.51 -9.51 29.20
N ARG A 195 8.18 -9.99 30.40
CA ARG A 195 7.09 -10.95 30.63
C ARG A 195 5.70 -10.38 30.34
N ALA A 196 5.52 -9.06 30.46
CA ALA A 196 4.32 -8.38 29.97
C ALA A 196 4.24 -8.37 28.43
N PHE A 197 5.34 -8.00 27.75
CA PHE A 197 5.40 -8.05 26.28
C PHE A 197 5.29 -9.49 25.74
N ASP A 198 5.76 -10.49 26.48
CA ASP A 198 5.58 -11.91 26.17
C ASP A 198 4.12 -12.39 26.30
N ALA A 199 3.20 -11.58 26.83
CA ALA A 199 1.77 -11.87 26.85
C ALA A 199 1.00 -11.23 25.67
N VAL A 200 1.65 -10.36 24.87
CA VAL A 200 1.04 -9.75 23.67
C VAL A 200 0.97 -10.80 22.56
N GLU A 201 -0.17 -10.87 21.85
CA GLU A 201 -0.41 -11.81 20.75
C GLU A 201 -1.17 -11.15 19.61
N LEU A 202 -0.81 -11.50 18.37
CA LEU A 202 -1.58 -11.12 17.20
C LEU A 202 -2.92 -11.87 17.17
N ARG A 203 -3.97 -11.20 16.68
CA ARG A 203 -5.25 -11.84 16.39
C ARG A 203 -5.07 -13.03 15.43
N PRO A 204 -5.87 -14.09 15.54
CA PRO A 204 -5.87 -15.19 14.58
C PRO A 204 -6.01 -14.69 13.13
N GLY A 205 -5.12 -15.16 12.25
CA GLY A 205 -5.06 -14.76 10.84
C GLY A 205 -4.31 -13.46 10.53
N ALA A 206 -3.95 -12.63 11.53
CA ALA A 206 -3.28 -11.35 11.29
C ALA A 206 -1.88 -11.51 10.68
N GLY A 207 -1.05 -12.42 11.20
CA GLY A 207 0.28 -12.70 10.63
C GLY A 207 0.21 -13.19 9.18
N VAL A 208 -0.68 -14.16 8.91
CA VAL A 208 -0.93 -14.67 7.55
C VAL A 208 -1.39 -13.56 6.59
N LEU A 209 -2.19 -12.60 7.07
CA LEU A 209 -2.60 -11.45 6.26
C LEU A 209 -1.42 -10.51 5.99
N ILE A 210 -0.60 -10.20 6.99
CA ILE A 210 0.62 -9.39 6.86
C ILE A 210 1.55 -10.02 5.82
N ASP A 211 1.86 -11.31 5.95
CA ASP A 211 2.78 -12.02 5.04
C ASP A 211 2.25 -12.00 3.61
N ARG A 212 0.96 -12.29 3.39
CA ARG A 212 0.36 -12.23 2.04
C ARG A 212 0.42 -10.84 1.40
N LEU A 213 0.26 -9.76 2.17
CA LEU A 213 0.36 -8.39 1.66
C LEU A 213 1.80 -8.04 1.26
N ARG A 214 2.79 -8.54 2.01
CA ARG A 214 4.21 -8.34 1.71
C ARG A 214 4.66 -9.18 0.51
N ASP A 215 4.17 -10.42 0.39
CA ASP A 215 4.31 -11.26 -0.80
C ASP A 215 3.67 -10.62 -2.05
N ALA A 216 2.59 -9.84 -1.87
CA ALA A 216 1.98 -9.02 -2.91
C ALA A 216 2.75 -7.70 -3.22
N ASN A 217 3.95 -7.51 -2.64
CA ASN A 217 4.80 -6.34 -2.80
C ASN A 217 4.12 -5.03 -2.36
N HIS A 218 3.40 -5.07 -1.23
CA HIS A 218 2.95 -3.89 -0.49
C HIS A 218 3.88 -3.60 0.68
N HIS A 219 4.05 -2.33 1.03
CA HIS A 219 4.81 -1.91 2.21
C HIS A 219 3.88 -1.97 3.42
N VAL A 220 4.12 -2.89 4.35
CA VAL A 220 3.25 -3.06 5.52
C VAL A 220 3.86 -2.34 6.72
N ALA A 221 3.07 -1.46 7.34
CA ALA A 221 3.47 -0.67 8.49
C ALA A 221 2.52 -0.88 9.67
N ILE A 222 3.06 -0.81 10.89
CA ILE A 222 2.28 -0.79 12.14
C ILE A 222 2.51 0.56 12.83
N PHE A 223 1.44 1.33 13.04
CA PHE A 223 1.46 2.57 13.79
C PHE A 223 0.66 2.39 15.09
N THR A 224 1.29 2.49 16.26
CA THR A 224 0.59 2.31 17.55
C THR A 224 1.02 3.31 18.62
N GLY A 225 0.05 3.75 19.42
CA GLY A 225 0.31 4.49 20.66
C GLY A 225 0.90 3.62 21.79
N GLY A 226 0.86 2.30 21.64
CA GLY A 226 1.52 1.31 22.49
C GLY A 226 3.04 1.27 22.28
N PHE A 227 3.66 0.14 22.63
CA PHE A 227 5.12 0.02 22.72
C PHE A 227 5.70 -0.94 21.70
N GLU A 228 6.72 -0.48 20.99
CA GLU A 228 7.42 -1.23 19.92
C GLU A 228 7.78 -2.67 20.33
N ARG A 229 8.34 -2.87 21.53
CA ARG A 229 8.76 -4.20 22.02
C ARG A 229 7.62 -5.20 22.15
N GLY A 230 6.38 -4.74 22.39
CA GLY A 230 5.20 -5.60 22.39
C GLY A 230 4.79 -5.99 20.97
N VAL A 231 4.88 -5.05 20.02
CA VAL A 231 4.67 -5.32 18.59
C VAL A 231 5.69 -6.34 18.09
N GLU A 232 6.99 -6.10 18.32
CA GLU A 232 8.07 -7.02 17.99
C GLU A 232 7.84 -8.40 18.58
N ARG A 233 7.39 -8.50 19.84
CA ARG A 233 7.13 -9.79 20.48
C ARG A 233 5.96 -10.55 19.90
N ALA A 234 4.87 -9.85 19.55
CA ALA A 234 3.73 -10.47 18.88
C ALA A 234 4.08 -10.96 17.46
N LEU A 235 4.83 -10.16 16.69
CA LEU A 235 5.33 -10.52 15.36
C LEU A 235 6.24 -11.76 15.42
N ASN A 236 7.26 -11.75 16.31
CA ASN A 236 8.18 -12.87 16.49
C ASN A 236 7.48 -14.18 16.92
N LYS A 237 6.45 -14.11 17.78
CA LYS A 237 5.64 -15.28 18.16
C LYS A 237 4.88 -15.90 16.97
N ALA A 238 4.45 -15.05 16.04
CA ALA A 238 3.66 -15.43 14.87
C ALA A 238 4.53 -15.75 13.63
N ASP A 239 5.86 -15.74 13.77
CA ASP A 239 6.85 -15.98 12.69
C ASP A 239 6.66 -15.07 11.46
N THR A 240 6.23 -13.83 11.70
CA THR A 240 5.92 -12.82 10.67
C THR A 240 6.71 -11.53 10.93
N THR A 241 6.86 -10.69 9.91
CA THR A 241 7.53 -9.38 10.02
C THR A 241 6.79 -8.31 9.20
N VAL A 242 6.99 -7.05 9.56
CA VAL A 242 6.50 -5.87 8.82
C VAL A 242 7.68 -5.00 8.42
N ASP A 243 7.46 -4.11 7.45
CA ASP A 243 8.51 -3.28 6.86
C ASP A 243 8.77 -1.99 7.66
N THR A 244 7.80 -1.55 8.48
CA THR A 244 7.98 -0.41 9.39
C THR A 244 7.13 -0.53 10.66
N ILE A 245 7.69 -0.15 11.81
CA ILE A 245 6.97 0.01 13.08
C ILE A 245 7.17 1.45 13.56
N VAL A 246 6.07 2.19 13.73
CA VAL A 246 6.04 3.51 14.37
C VAL A 246 5.30 3.37 15.69
N ALA A 247 6.05 3.34 16.78
CA ALA A 247 5.52 3.10 18.12
C ALA A 247 6.29 3.89 19.17
N ASN A 248 5.71 3.98 20.37
CA ASN A 248 6.41 4.54 21.53
C ASN A 248 7.37 3.50 22.13
N ARG A 249 8.28 3.97 22.97
CA ARG A 249 9.33 3.18 23.64
C ARG A 249 9.39 3.56 25.11
N LEU A 250 9.59 2.58 25.98
CA LEU A 250 9.87 2.77 27.40
C LEU A 250 11.38 2.56 27.59
N PRO A 251 12.16 3.60 27.93
CA PRO A 251 13.59 3.46 28.15
C PRO A 251 13.91 2.59 29.37
N VAL A 252 15.11 2.01 29.35
CA VAL A 252 15.63 1.12 30.40
C VAL A 252 16.97 1.69 30.87
N SER A 253 17.14 1.86 32.18
CA SER A 253 18.44 2.11 32.81
C SER A 253 18.68 1.07 33.89
N ASP A 254 19.92 0.61 34.04
CA ASP A 254 20.36 -0.27 35.14
C ASP A 254 19.54 -1.58 35.31
N GLY A 255 18.83 -1.99 34.25
CA GLY A 255 17.97 -3.18 34.24
C GLY A 255 16.51 -2.94 34.63
N GLU A 256 16.07 -1.69 34.76
CA GLU A 256 14.71 -1.28 35.15
C GLU A 256 14.14 -0.20 34.20
N LEU A 257 12.82 -0.07 34.13
CA LEU A 257 12.17 0.99 33.38
C LEU A 257 12.37 2.36 34.07
N THR A 258 12.67 3.39 33.28
CA THR A 258 13.00 4.75 33.77
C THR A 258 11.78 5.59 34.17
N GLY A 259 10.56 5.08 34.02
CA GLY A 259 9.33 5.87 34.15
C GLY A 259 9.08 6.88 33.02
N THR A 260 9.99 7.00 32.04
CA THR A 260 9.84 7.89 30.89
C THR A 260 9.28 7.15 29.68
N VAL A 261 8.86 7.92 28.66
CA VAL A 261 8.35 7.39 27.39
C VAL A 261 8.80 8.30 26.26
N ASP A 262 9.34 7.69 25.21
CA ASP A 262 9.87 8.34 24.02
C ASP A 262 9.18 7.80 22.76
N GLY A 263 9.09 8.59 21.70
CA GLY A 263 8.47 8.16 20.44
C GLY A 263 7.80 9.31 19.67
N PRO A 264 7.60 9.14 18.35
CA PRO A 264 7.00 10.18 17.51
C PRO A 264 5.53 10.43 17.86
N LEU A 265 4.79 9.37 18.20
CA LEU A 265 3.35 9.41 18.50
C LEU A 265 3.03 9.95 19.91
N ILE A 266 4.00 10.53 20.62
CA ILE A 266 3.77 11.32 21.84
C ILE A 266 3.35 12.75 21.49
N GLN A 267 3.82 13.28 20.36
CA GLN A 267 3.60 14.69 19.96
C GLN A 267 2.98 14.83 18.56
N GLY A 268 3.29 13.93 17.63
CA GLY A 268 2.59 13.82 16.34
C GLY A 268 1.46 12.81 16.38
N THR A 269 0.66 12.79 15.32
CA THR A 269 -0.48 11.86 15.14
C THR A 269 -0.18 10.80 14.07
N LYS A 270 -1.05 9.80 13.91
CA LYS A 270 -0.78 8.65 13.00
C LYS A 270 -0.82 9.03 11.51
N ASP A 271 -1.49 10.13 11.16
CA ASP A 271 -1.47 10.77 9.84
C ASP A 271 -0.12 11.44 9.53
N ASP A 272 0.52 12.11 10.49
CA ASP A 272 1.90 12.61 10.31
C ASP A 272 2.85 11.45 9.93
N ALA A 273 2.69 10.31 10.61
CA ALA A 273 3.46 9.10 10.32
C ALA A 273 3.11 8.50 8.96
N LEU A 274 1.83 8.46 8.58
CA LEU A 274 1.36 7.98 7.28
C LEU A 274 1.92 8.82 6.13
N LEU A 275 1.79 10.15 6.22
CA LEU A 275 2.25 11.09 5.21
C LEU A 275 3.78 11.08 5.07
N SER A 276 4.51 10.99 6.19
CA SER A 276 5.96 10.89 6.19
C SER A 276 6.42 9.59 5.52
N LEU A 277 5.84 8.45 5.92
CA LEU A 277 6.22 7.15 5.36
C LEU A 277 5.80 7.00 3.89
N ALA A 278 4.63 7.50 3.50
CA ALA A 278 4.21 7.53 2.09
C ALA A 278 5.22 8.28 1.21
N ALA A 279 5.73 9.43 1.69
CA ALA A 279 6.76 10.20 1.01
C ALA A 279 8.12 9.48 0.97
N GLU A 280 8.49 8.74 2.01
CA GLU A 280 9.71 7.90 2.03
C GLU A 280 9.62 6.70 1.07
N CYS A 281 8.42 6.16 0.85
CA CYS A 281 8.16 5.05 -0.08
C CYS A 281 8.01 5.48 -1.56
N ASP A 282 8.29 6.74 -1.91
CA ASP A 282 7.99 7.36 -3.24
C ASP A 282 6.50 7.25 -3.65
N GLY A 283 5.59 7.04 -2.69
CA GLY A 283 4.16 6.82 -2.91
C GLY A 283 3.32 8.09 -2.89
N SER A 284 2.12 8.03 -3.50
CA SER A 284 1.08 9.04 -3.27
C SER A 284 0.22 8.69 -2.05
N ILE A 285 -0.44 9.69 -1.46
CA ILE A 285 -1.50 9.46 -0.47
C ILE A 285 -2.64 8.61 -1.06
N ASP A 286 -2.90 8.77 -2.37
CA ASP A 286 -3.82 7.98 -3.21
C ASP A 286 -3.45 6.48 -3.33
N GLN A 287 -2.41 6.03 -2.62
CA GLN A 287 -1.90 4.65 -2.60
C GLN A 287 -1.76 4.12 -1.17
N THR A 288 -2.38 4.79 -0.20
CA THR A 288 -2.34 4.40 1.22
C THR A 288 -3.63 3.66 1.64
N ILE A 289 -3.50 2.72 2.56
CA ILE A 289 -4.63 2.04 3.19
C ILE A 289 -4.42 2.11 4.69
N ALA A 290 -5.42 2.59 5.43
CA ALA A 290 -5.39 2.70 6.88
C ALA A 290 -6.40 1.74 7.51
N ILE A 291 -5.98 1.02 8.55
CA ILE A 291 -6.82 0.09 9.31
C ILE A 291 -6.74 0.45 10.79
N GLY A 292 -7.90 0.67 11.44
CA GLY A 292 -7.99 1.08 12.84
C GLY A 292 -9.37 0.83 13.47
N ASP A 293 -9.48 0.95 14.79
CA ASP A 293 -10.74 0.84 15.56
C ASP A 293 -11.11 2.13 16.32
N GLY A 294 -10.09 2.91 16.69
CA GLY A 294 -10.15 3.88 17.77
C GLY A 294 -10.09 5.35 17.32
N ALA A 295 -10.49 6.26 18.21
CA ALA A 295 -10.43 7.70 17.93
C ALA A 295 -9.00 8.21 17.73
N ASN A 296 -8.00 7.49 18.27
CA ASN A 296 -6.57 7.65 17.99
C ASN A 296 -6.16 7.34 16.55
N ASP A 297 -6.98 6.59 15.80
CA ASP A 297 -6.75 6.23 14.41
C ASP A 297 -7.45 7.18 13.44
N LEU A 298 -8.43 7.95 13.93
CA LEU A 298 -9.28 8.81 13.11
C LEU A 298 -8.48 9.73 12.17
N PRO A 299 -7.40 10.44 12.59
CA PRO A 299 -6.61 11.25 11.67
C PRO A 299 -5.99 10.44 10.52
N MET A 300 -5.46 9.24 10.82
CA MET A 300 -4.85 8.35 9.82
C MET A 300 -5.90 7.77 8.86
N LEU A 301 -7.09 7.45 9.37
CA LEU A 301 -8.21 6.97 8.57
C LEU A 301 -8.73 8.07 7.63
N GLU A 302 -8.91 9.30 8.14
CA GLU A 302 -9.34 10.46 7.33
C GLU A 302 -8.30 10.89 6.28
N ALA A 303 -7.01 10.57 6.49
CA ALA A 303 -5.93 10.91 5.58
C ALA A 303 -5.71 9.90 4.44
N ALA A 304 -6.18 8.65 4.56
CA ALA A 304 -5.86 7.57 3.62
C ALA A 304 -6.77 7.50 2.37
N ASP A 305 -6.31 6.85 1.30
CA ASP A 305 -7.12 6.56 0.09
C ASP A 305 -8.23 5.51 0.36
N LEU A 306 -7.96 4.60 1.28
CA LEU A 306 -8.93 3.59 1.73
C LEU A 306 -8.85 3.42 3.25
N ALA A 307 -9.94 3.77 3.94
CA ALA A 307 -10.07 3.63 5.38
C ALA A 307 -10.93 2.39 5.74
N VAL A 308 -10.34 1.44 6.47
CA VAL A 308 -11.04 0.23 6.91
C VAL A 308 -11.15 0.18 8.44
N GLY A 309 -12.36 0.32 8.94
CA GLY A 309 -12.66 0.17 10.37
C GLY A 309 -12.66 -1.29 10.79
N PHE A 310 -11.80 -1.68 11.73
CA PHE A 310 -11.80 -3.00 12.35
C PHE A 310 -12.60 -2.95 13.66
N VAL A 311 -13.86 -3.40 13.64
CA VAL A 311 -14.82 -3.22 14.76
C VAL A 311 -14.81 -1.77 15.29
N PRO A 312 -14.92 -0.75 14.43
CA PRO A 312 -14.64 0.63 14.80
C PRO A 312 -15.68 1.14 15.80
N LYS A 313 -15.22 1.97 16.74
CA LYS A 313 -16.09 2.68 17.69
C LYS A 313 -17.05 3.60 16.91
N ASP A 314 -18.24 3.86 17.47
CA ASP A 314 -19.30 4.61 16.77
C ASP A 314 -18.84 5.99 16.28
N ALA A 315 -17.91 6.65 16.98
CA ALA A 315 -17.32 7.92 16.58
C ALA A 315 -16.35 7.82 15.38
N VAL A 316 -15.74 6.66 15.15
CA VAL A 316 -14.74 6.41 14.10
C VAL A 316 -15.41 5.94 12.81
N ARG A 317 -16.47 5.15 12.95
CA ARG A 317 -17.19 4.52 11.83
C ARG A 317 -17.60 5.47 10.67
N PRO A 318 -17.95 6.76 10.89
CA PRO A 318 -18.25 7.69 9.79
C PRO A 318 -17.06 7.98 8.85
N ALA A 319 -15.83 7.77 9.29
CA ALA A 319 -14.60 7.97 8.51
C ALA A 319 -14.09 6.68 7.83
N CYS A 320 -14.86 5.59 7.85
CA CYS A 320 -14.46 4.32 7.25
C CYS A 320 -15.24 4.04 5.96
N ASP A 321 -14.54 3.83 4.83
CA ASP A 321 -15.13 3.35 3.57
C ASP A 321 -15.69 1.93 3.71
N ALA A 322 -15.01 1.12 4.53
CA ALA A 322 -15.39 -0.26 4.81
C ALA A 322 -15.27 -0.60 6.29
N VAL A 323 -16.06 -1.58 6.73
CA VAL A 323 -16.04 -2.07 8.13
C VAL A 323 -15.99 -3.59 8.16
N VAL A 324 -15.08 -4.12 8.97
CA VAL A 324 -14.85 -5.55 9.18
C VAL A 324 -14.93 -5.91 10.67
N ALA A 325 -15.04 -7.20 10.96
CA ALA A 325 -15.12 -7.72 12.33
C ALA A 325 -14.21 -8.95 12.58
N SER A 326 -13.28 -9.21 11.67
CA SER A 326 -12.33 -10.32 11.74
C SER A 326 -11.25 -10.16 10.66
N MET A 327 -10.06 -10.73 10.89
CA MET A 327 -8.98 -10.74 9.89
C MET A 327 -9.43 -11.42 8.60
N ASP A 328 -10.14 -12.55 8.65
CA ASP A 328 -10.74 -13.20 7.47
C ASP A 328 -11.61 -12.28 6.61
N ARG A 329 -12.35 -11.34 7.23
CA ARG A 329 -13.18 -10.36 6.49
C ARG A 329 -12.31 -9.27 5.89
N LEU A 330 -11.25 -8.85 6.57
CA LEU A 330 -10.28 -7.90 6.03
C LEU A 330 -9.54 -8.48 4.82
N THR A 331 -9.09 -9.73 4.92
CA THR A 331 -8.51 -10.50 3.80
C THR A 331 -9.43 -10.52 2.59
N ARG A 332 -10.73 -10.81 2.77
CA ARG A 332 -11.71 -10.82 1.67
C ARG A 332 -11.97 -9.45 1.05
N ILE A 333 -11.87 -8.37 1.84
CA ILE A 333 -11.90 -7.01 1.29
C ILE A 333 -10.68 -6.80 0.41
N PHE A 334 -9.48 -7.09 0.91
CA PHE A 334 -8.24 -6.90 0.16
C PHE A 334 -8.18 -7.77 -1.12
N GLU A 335 -8.70 -8.99 -1.09
CA GLU A 335 -8.93 -9.82 -2.30
C GLU A 335 -9.90 -9.14 -3.29
N GLY A 336 -10.97 -8.52 -2.79
CA GLY A 336 -11.92 -7.73 -3.60
C GLY A 336 -11.32 -6.47 -4.24
N TYR A 337 -10.36 -5.83 -3.57
CA TYR A 337 -9.56 -4.71 -4.11
C TYR A 337 -8.34 -5.18 -4.93
N ASN A 338 -8.15 -6.50 -5.12
CA ASN A 338 -7.01 -7.10 -5.83
C ASN A 338 -5.64 -6.69 -5.24
N LEU A 339 -5.54 -6.71 -3.91
CA LEU A 339 -4.31 -6.47 -3.14
C LEU A 339 -3.63 -7.77 -2.68
N LEU A 340 -4.18 -8.92 -3.07
CA LEU A 340 -3.93 -10.27 -2.53
C LEU A 340 -4.18 -11.38 -3.55
#